data_AF-A0A6A4Y5Z8-F1
#
_entry.id   AF-A0A6A4Y5Z8-F1
#
_cell.length_a   1.000
_cell.length_b   1.000
_cell.length_c   1.000
_cell.angle_alpha   90.00
_cell.angle_beta   90.00
_cell.angle_gamma   90.00
#
_symmetry.space_group_name_H-M   'P 1'
#
loop_
_entity.id
_entity.type
_entity.pdbx_description
1 polymer ?
#
loop_
_entity_poly.entity_id
_entity_poly.type
_entity_poly.pdbx_seq_one_letter_code
_entity_poly.pdbx_strand_id
1 'polypeptide(L)'
;MTADEQATYVSAIGLAMDKGLYQKFVYIHQEQMSNREAHGTCVFLFWHRKYLLGFENMLRSLGDRYKCLTLPYWDYVQHYSTMQKTRN
;
A
#
# COMPACT_ATOMS: atom_id res chain seq x y z
N MET A 1 -11.95 10.20 -2.23
CA MET A 1 -12.18 8.89 -2.86
C MET A 1 -13.68 8.68 -2.93
N THR A 2 -14.22 8.43 -4.11
CA THR A 2 -15.64 8.07 -4.28
C THR A 2 -15.90 6.65 -3.76
N ALA A 3 -17.18 6.28 -3.61
CA ALA A 3 -17.54 4.93 -3.21
C ALA A 3 -17.05 3.85 -4.21
N ASP A 4 -17.10 4.17 -5.51
CA ASP A 4 -16.66 3.25 -6.57
C ASP A 4 -15.14 3.09 -6.61
N GLU A 5 -14.39 4.17 -6.39
CA GLU A 5 -12.93 4.12 -6.24
C GLU A 5 -12.54 3.29 -5.02
N GLN A 6 -13.24 3.47 -3.89
CA GLN A 6 -13.03 2.69 -2.68
C GLN A 6 -13.29 1.20 -2.90
N ALA A 7 -14.42 0.87 -3.51
CA ALA A 7 -14.79 -0.51 -3.81
C ALA A 7 -13.77 -1.15 -4.77
N THR A 8 -13.31 -0.39 -5.76
CA THR A 8 -12.27 -0.85 -6.70
C THR A 8 -10.96 -1.12 -5.97
N TYR A 9 -10.49 -0.20 -5.13
CA TYR A 9 -9.27 -0.39 -4.33
C TYR A 9 -9.37 -1.61 -3.41
N VAL A 10 -10.45 -1.72 -2.61
CA VAL A 10 -10.65 -2.85 -1.70
C VAL A 10 -10.71 -4.18 -2.44
N SER A 11 -11.40 -4.23 -3.59
CA SER A 11 -11.46 -5.45 -4.41
C SER A 11 -10.09 -5.84 -5.00
N ALA A 12 -9.25 -4.87 -5.38
CA ALA A 12 -7.90 -5.12 -5.88
C ALA A 12 -7.01 -5.72 -4.78
N ILE A 13 -7.11 -5.20 -3.56
CA ILE A 13 -6.39 -5.74 -2.39
C ILE A 13 -6.82 -7.17 -2.10
N GLY A 14 -8.13 -7.44 -2.07
CA GLY A 14 -8.66 -8.80 -1.84
C GLY A 14 -8.15 -9.79 -2.89
N LEU A 15 -8.22 -9.43 -4.17
CA LEU A 15 -7.71 -10.27 -5.26
C LEU A 15 -6.19 -10.48 -5.19
N ALA A 16 -5.42 -9.47 -4.78
CA ALA A 16 -3.98 -9.58 -4.57
C ALA A 16 -3.64 -10.54 -3.42
N MET A 17 -4.44 -10.56 -2.35
CA MET A 17 -4.33 -11.50 -1.24
C MET A 17 -4.67 -12.92 -1.69
N ASP A 18 -5.78 -13.12 -2.41
CA ASP A 18 -6.20 -14.43 -2.94
C ASP A 18 -5.14 -15.06 -3.86
N LYS A 19 -4.44 -14.23 -4.64
CA LYS A 19 -3.34 -14.66 -5.52
C LYS A 19 -1.98 -14.81 -4.81
N GLY A 20 -1.91 -14.51 -3.50
CA GLY A 20 -0.68 -14.51 -2.72
C GLY A 20 0.32 -13.40 -3.10
N LEU A 21 -0.08 -12.44 -3.94
CA LEU A 21 0.78 -11.32 -4.36
C LEU A 21 0.97 -10.31 -3.23
N TYR A 22 -0.05 -10.08 -2.42
CA TYR A 22 0.06 -9.22 -1.23
C TYR A 22 1.12 -9.76 -0.26
N GLN A 23 1.10 -11.06 0.03
CA GLN A 23 2.08 -11.72 0.89
C GLN A 23 3.52 -11.56 0.38
N LYS A 24 3.75 -11.55 -0.94
CA LYS A 24 5.11 -11.31 -1.49
C LYS A 24 5.67 -9.95 -1.08
N PHE A 25 4.84 -8.91 -1.07
CA PHE A 25 5.26 -7.57 -0.65
C PHE A 25 5.56 -7.53 0.86
N VAL A 26 4.76 -8.22 1.67
CA VAL A 26 5.06 -8.42 3.10
C VAL A 26 6.42 -9.09 3.28
N TYR A 27 6.71 -10.16 2.54
CA TYR A 27 8.01 -10.84 2.60
C TYR A 27 9.17 -9.96 2.12
N ILE A 28 9.00 -9.19 1.04
CA ILE A 28 10.02 -8.24 0.57
C ILE A 28 10.37 -7.24 1.66
N HIS A 29 9.39 -6.71 2.38
CA HIS A 29 9.66 -5.75 3.45
C HIS A 29 10.25 -6.39 4.72
N GLN A 30 9.92 -7.66 4.98
CA GLN A 30 10.36 -8.41 6.16
C GLN A 30 11.74 -9.06 5.98
N GLU A 31 12.13 -9.41 4.75
CA GLU A 31 13.40 -10.05 4.44
C GLU A 31 14.56 -9.22 5.01
N GLN A 32 15.51 -9.89 5.65
CA GLN A 32 16.50 -9.26 6.52
C GLN A 32 17.34 -8.20 5.79
N MET A 33 17.80 -8.50 4.57
CA MET A 33 18.62 -7.57 3.80
C MET A 33 17.78 -6.39 3.31
N SER A 34 16.60 -6.67 2.78
CA SER A 34 15.64 -5.67 2.32
C SER A 34 15.24 -4.71 3.45
N ASN A 35 15.03 -5.23 4.66
CA ASN A 35 14.70 -4.43 5.83
C ASN A 35 15.85 -3.48 6.23
N ARG A 36 17.10 -3.98 6.19
CA ARG A 36 18.31 -3.18 6.46
C ARG A 36 18.53 -2.09 5.42
N GLU A 37 18.21 -2.37 4.16
CA GLU A 37 18.23 -1.34 3.11
C GLU A 37 17.15 -0.29 3.36
N ALA A 38 15.93 -0.74 3.71
CA ALA A 38 14.75 0.11 3.83
C ALA A 38 14.76 1.06 5.04
N HIS A 39 15.41 0.71 6.15
CA HIS A 39 15.28 1.42 7.43
C HIS A 39 16.63 1.83 8.03
N GLY A 40 16.64 2.94 8.77
CA GLY A 40 17.83 3.42 9.48
C GLY A 40 18.93 3.96 8.55
N THR A 41 18.61 4.19 7.28
CA THR A 41 19.54 4.63 6.24
C THR A 41 19.05 5.90 5.55
N CYS A 42 19.93 6.58 4.81
CA CYS A 42 19.56 7.73 3.97
C CYS A 42 18.65 7.34 2.79
N VAL A 43 18.51 6.05 2.49
CA VAL A 43 17.67 5.56 1.38
C VAL A 43 16.23 5.26 1.80
N PHE A 44 15.86 5.45 3.07
CA PHE A 44 14.52 5.19 3.61
C PHE A 44 13.38 5.67 2.69
N LEU A 45 13.40 6.96 2.34
CA LEU A 45 12.35 7.56 1.50
C LEU A 45 12.34 6.98 0.08
N PHE A 46 13.50 6.71 -0.50
CA PHE A 46 13.63 6.19 -1.86
C PHE A 46 13.19 4.73 -1.94
N TRP A 47 13.58 3.92 -0.97
CA TRP A 47 13.21 2.52 -0.89
C TRP A 47 11.69 2.37 -0.76
N HIS A 48 11.07 3.10 0.17
CA HIS A 48 9.62 3.04 0.36
C HIS A 48 8.83 3.59 -0.82
N ARG A 49 9.30 4.68 -1.47
CA ARG A 49 8.67 5.17 -2.71
C ARG A 49 8.70 4.13 -3.82
N LYS A 50 9.84 3.43 -4.00
CA LYS A 50 9.96 2.35 -4.98
C LYS A 50 9.08 1.15 -4.62
N TYR A 51 9.03 0.78 -3.34
CA TYR A 51 8.18 -0.30 -2.84
C TYR A 51 6.69 -0.02 -3.10
N LEU A 52 6.23 1.20 -2.79
CA LEU A 52 4.84 1.62 -3.07
C LEU A 52 4.54 1.66 -4.56
N LEU A 53 5.46 2.14 -5.41
CA LEU A 53 5.28 2.10 -6.87
C LEU A 53 5.18 0.66 -7.38
N GLY A 54 6.01 -0.25 -6.87
CA GLY A 54 5.92 -1.68 -7.19
C GLY A 54 4.57 -2.28 -6.77
N PHE A 55 4.08 -1.91 -5.59
CA PHE A 55 2.80 -2.36 -5.06
C PHE A 55 1.63 -1.83 -5.91
N GLU A 56 1.65 -0.55 -6.27
CA GLU A 56 0.66 0.06 -7.17
C GLU A 56 0.62 -0.63 -8.54
N ASN A 57 1.80 -0.88 -9.14
CA ASN A 57 1.90 -1.56 -10.43
C ASN A 57 1.45 -3.02 -10.35
N MET A 58 1.67 -3.70 -9.22
CA MET A 58 1.12 -5.03 -8.99
C MET A 58 -0.41 -5.01 -8.95
N LEU A 59 -1.03 -4.03 -8.27
CA LEU A 59 -2.48 -3.91 -8.27
C LEU A 59 -3.02 -3.61 -9.68
N ARG A 60 -2.35 -2.74 -10.44
CA ARG A 60 -2.72 -2.45 -11.84
C ARG A 60 -2.61 -3.66 -12.76
N SER A 61 -1.69 -4.60 -12.48
CA SER A 61 -1.51 -5.79 -13.31
C SER A 61 -2.59 -6.87 -13.10
N LEU A 62 -3.49 -6.69 -12.13
CA LEU A 62 -4.59 -7.62 -11.86
C LEU A 62 -5.71 -7.61 -12.93
N GLY A 63 -5.64 -6.70 -13.91
CA GLY A 63 -6.53 -6.65 -15.07
C GLY A 63 -7.03 -5.24 -15.39
N ASP A 64 -7.75 -5.10 -16.51
CA ASP A 64 -8.19 -3.80 -17.05
C ASP A 64 -9.00 -2.96 -16.09
N ARG A 65 -9.75 -3.60 -15.17
CA ARG A 65 -10.51 -2.93 -14.12
C ARG A 65 -9.61 -2.08 -13.21
N TYR A 66 -8.36 -2.49 -13.01
CA TYR A 66 -7.44 -1.88 -12.05
C TYR A 66 -6.38 -1.00 -12.71
N LYS A 67 -6.36 -0.90 -14.05
CA LYS A 67 -5.30 -0.22 -14.82
C LYS A 67 -5.05 1.24 -14.39
N CYS A 68 -6.09 1.93 -13.94
CA CYS A 68 -6.04 3.33 -13.50
C CYS A 68 -5.96 3.48 -11.98
N LEU A 69 -5.88 2.39 -11.21
CA LEU A 69 -5.82 2.44 -9.75
C LEU A 69 -4.58 3.20 -9.29
N THR A 70 -4.75 4.05 -8.29
CA THR A 70 -3.65 4.69 -7.54
C THR A 70 -3.74 4.32 -6.07
N LEU A 71 -2.62 4.38 -5.35
CA LEU A 71 -2.65 4.19 -3.90
C LEU A 71 -3.22 5.43 -3.20
N PRO A 72 -4.27 5.28 -2.36
CA PRO A 72 -4.72 6.37 -1.52
C PRO A 72 -3.68 6.65 -0.42
N TYR A 73 -3.61 7.90 0.02
CA TYR A 73 -2.86 8.27 1.21
C TYR A 73 -3.83 8.68 2.32
N TRP A 74 -3.36 8.56 3.56
CA TRP A 74 -4.07 9.05 4.71
C TRP A 74 -3.29 10.19 5.36
N ASP A 75 -3.87 11.39 5.33
CA ASP A 75 -3.35 12.54 6.06
C ASP A 75 -3.67 12.38 7.55
N TYR A 76 -2.77 11.71 8.27
CA TYR A 76 -2.93 11.47 9.69
C TYR A 76 -2.80 12.76 10.52
N VAL A 77 -2.16 13.81 9.99
CA VAL A 77 -1.98 15.09 10.71
C VAL A 77 -3.32 15.81 10.80
N GLN A 78 -4.04 15.90 9.69
CA GLN A 78 -5.36 16.54 9.66
C GLN A 78 -6.43 15.69 10.37
N HIS A 79 -6.34 14.35 10.26
CA HIS A 79 -7.33 13.43 10.83
C HIS A 79 -7.04 13.00 12.28
N TYR A 80 -5.98 13.53 12.92
CA TYR A 80 -5.60 13.12 14.26
C TYR A 80 -6.72 13.29 15.30
N SER A 81 -7.45 14.40 15.23
CA SER A 81 -8.52 14.75 16.19
C SER A 81 -9.75 13.85 16.10
N THR A 82 -10.02 13.24 14.94
CA THR A 82 -11.14 12.32 14.75
C THR A 82 -10.79 10.90 15.17
N MET A 83 -9.51 10.50 15.05
CA MET A 83 -9.01 9.19 15.52
C MET A 83 -9.05 9.02 17.04
N GLN A 84 -8.83 10.08 17.82
CA GLN A 84 -8.85 9.97 19.29
C GLN A 84 -10.26 9.71 19.83
N LYS A 85 -11.29 10.15 19.12
CA LYS A 85 -12.69 10.04 19.56
C LYS A 85 -13.27 8.63 19.45
N THR A 86 -12.72 7.77 18.60
CA THR A 86 -13.15 6.37 18.43
C THR A 86 -12.52 5.40 19.43
N ARG A 87 -11.68 5.90 20.35
CA ARG A 87 -11.04 5.10 21.41
C ARG A 87 -11.67 5.26 22.80
N ASN A 88 -12.74 6.04 22.92
CA ASN A 88 -13.50 6.25 24.16
C ASN A 88 -14.90 5.62 24.07
#